data_AF-A0A3A4FDQ0-F1
#
_entry.id   AF-A0A3A4FDQ0-F1
#
_cell.length_a   1.000
_cell.length_b   1.000
_cell.length_c   1.000
_cell.angle_alpha   90.00
_cell.angle_beta   90.00
_cell.angle_gamma   90.00
#
_symmetry.space_group_name_H-M   'P 1'
#
loop_
_entity.id
_entity.type
_entity.pdbx_description
1 polymer ?
#
loop_
_entity_poly.entity_id
_entity_poly.type
_entity_poly.pdbx_seq_one_letter_code
_entity_poly.pdbx_strand_id
1 'polypeptide(L)'
;MKQMDKWIGQNVERLRAAVEMKQAEVAFEMSEQGFKWSQRTVWAVEKGERPLRLAEAQVLAKLLRTGTGQFVTPPEAVKVVNAVFDAERLCKKALGAISGGLEDANAAHMIARSTLMDMEEEGVDLDAVRDVVPSNVVGRYEHALDRIRHYDQGGIATFLNEAQQDFARIHGWDGNRNQSDEQEN
;
A
#
# COMPACT_ATOMS: atom_id res chain seq x y z
N MET A 1 -27.02 -26.73 -6.42
CA MET A 1 -26.24 -25.48 -6.57
C MET A 1 -25.08 -25.54 -5.59
N LYS A 2 -23.84 -25.26 -6.00
CA LYS A 2 -22.68 -25.38 -5.11
C LYS A 2 -22.51 -24.10 -4.29
N GLN A 3 -22.19 -24.24 -3.00
CA GLN A 3 -21.97 -23.12 -2.08
C GLN A 3 -20.95 -22.09 -2.61
N MET A 4 -19.92 -22.58 -3.33
CA MET A 4 -18.88 -21.76 -3.95
C MET A 4 -19.42 -20.80 -5.02
N ASP A 5 -20.35 -21.23 -5.87
CA ASP A 5 -20.90 -20.37 -6.93
C ASP A 5 -21.71 -19.21 -6.32
N LYS A 6 -22.40 -19.46 -5.20
CA LYS A 6 -23.11 -18.43 -4.43
C LYS A 6 -22.15 -17.41 -3.82
N TRP A 7 -21.02 -17.85 -3.27
CA TRP A 7 -19.98 -16.97 -2.74
C TRP A 7 -19.37 -16.10 -3.83
N ILE A 8 -19.03 -16.70 -4.98
CA ILE A 8 -18.54 -15.97 -6.14
C ILE A 8 -19.54 -14.91 -6.59
N GLY A 9 -20.82 -15.26 -6.71
CA GLY A 9 -21.87 -14.32 -7.10
C GLY A 9 -21.99 -13.12 -6.15
N GLN A 10 -22.01 -13.37 -4.84
CA GLN A 10 -22.06 -12.32 -3.83
C GLN A 10 -20.85 -11.37 -3.92
N ASN A 11 -19.66 -11.92 -4.14
CA ASN A 11 -18.44 -11.13 -4.31
C ASN A 11 -18.48 -10.29 -5.58
N VAL A 12 -18.93 -10.85 -6.70
CA VAL A 12 -19.10 -10.12 -7.97
C VAL A 12 -20.07 -8.96 -7.80
N GLU A 13 -21.24 -9.20 -7.19
CA GLU A 13 -22.26 -8.15 -6.94
C GLU A 13 -21.69 -7.01 -6.11
N ARG A 14 -20.97 -7.34 -5.03
CA ARG A 14 -20.34 -6.36 -4.13
C ARG A 14 -19.22 -5.58 -4.83
N LEU A 15 -18.34 -6.26 -5.56
CA LEU A 15 -17.23 -5.63 -6.28
C LEU A 15 -17.74 -4.71 -7.39
N ARG A 16 -18.78 -5.14 -8.11
CA ARG A 16 -19.47 -4.30 -9.10
C ARG A 16 -20.04 -3.04 -8.46
N ALA A 17 -20.74 -3.16 -7.34
CA ALA A 17 -21.30 -2.02 -6.62
C ALA A 17 -20.21 -1.05 -6.12
N ALA A 18 -19.04 -1.56 -5.70
CA ALA A 18 -17.93 -0.75 -5.23
C ALA A 18 -17.27 0.11 -6.32
N VAL A 19 -17.39 -0.29 -7.59
CA VAL A 19 -16.96 0.51 -8.75
C VAL A 19 -18.14 1.22 -9.44
N GLU A 20 -19.30 1.26 -8.78
CA GLU A 20 -20.51 1.97 -9.21
C GLU A 20 -21.08 1.55 -10.59
N MET A 21 -20.72 0.36 -11.07
CA MET A 21 -21.20 -0.14 -12.36
C MET A 21 -22.58 -0.81 -12.24
N LYS A 22 -23.45 -0.58 -13.21
CA LYS A 22 -24.72 -1.31 -13.39
C LYS A 22 -24.46 -2.64 -14.09
N GLN A 23 -25.38 -3.59 -13.91
CA GLN A 23 -25.28 -4.90 -14.58
C GLN A 23 -25.25 -4.80 -16.11
N ALA A 24 -25.98 -3.83 -16.69
CA ALA A 24 -25.99 -3.59 -18.14
C ALA A 24 -24.62 -3.13 -18.65
N GLU A 25 -23.91 -2.29 -17.89
CA GLU A 25 -22.58 -1.80 -18.24
C GLU A 25 -21.56 -2.94 -18.19
N VAL A 26 -21.60 -3.79 -17.16
CA VAL A 26 -20.75 -4.99 -17.09
C VAL A 26 -21.02 -5.94 -18.26
N ALA A 27 -22.29 -6.15 -18.62
CA ALA A 27 -22.64 -7.00 -19.74
C ALA A 27 -22.12 -6.46 -21.08
N PHE A 28 -22.22 -5.15 -21.28
CA PHE A 28 -21.68 -4.46 -22.46
C PHE A 28 -20.17 -4.64 -22.55
N GLU A 29 -19.44 -4.29 -21.49
CA GLU A 29 -17.97 -4.38 -21.45
C GLU A 29 -17.48 -5.81 -21.64
N MET A 30 -18.14 -6.80 -21.03
CA MET A 30 -17.79 -8.21 -21.24
C MET A 30 -18.07 -8.68 -22.67
N SER A 31 -19.08 -8.10 -23.34
CA SER A 31 -19.38 -8.37 -24.75
C SER A 31 -18.33 -7.80 -25.69
N GLU A 32 -17.85 -6.59 -25.42
CA GLU A 32 -16.73 -5.97 -26.15
C GLU A 32 -15.44 -6.81 -26.03
N GLN A 33 -15.29 -7.55 -24.92
CA GLN A 33 -14.18 -8.49 -24.71
C GLN A 33 -14.44 -9.89 -25.30
N GLY A 34 -15.50 -10.07 -26.09
CA GLY A 34 -15.80 -11.30 -26.82
C GLY A 34 -16.62 -12.34 -26.05
N PHE A 35 -17.10 -12.03 -24.84
CA PHE A 35 -17.97 -12.94 -24.09
C PHE A 35 -19.44 -12.66 -24.40
N LYS A 36 -20.24 -13.70 -24.63
CA LYS A 36 -21.68 -13.55 -24.89
C LYS A 36 -22.46 -13.25 -23.60
N TRP A 37 -22.20 -12.10 -22.98
CA TRP A 37 -22.81 -11.67 -21.73
C TRP A 37 -23.98 -10.73 -21.99
N SER A 38 -25.10 -11.02 -21.33
CA SER A 38 -26.25 -10.12 -21.23
C SER A 38 -26.44 -9.68 -19.79
N GLN A 39 -27.29 -8.68 -19.54
CA GLN A 39 -27.64 -8.30 -18.17
C GLN A 39 -28.15 -9.50 -17.34
N ARG A 40 -28.90 -10.42 -17.99
CA ARG A 40 -29.35 -11.68 -17.37
C ARG A 40 -28.19 -12.60 -17.01
N THR A 41 -27.12 -12.61 -17.81
CA THR A 41 -25.91 -13.39 -17.52
C THR A 41 -25.20 -12.85 -16.28
N VAL A 42 -25.07 -11.53 -16.17
CA VAL A 42 -24.49 -10.87 -14.99
C VAL A 42 -25.32 -11.21 -13.75
N TRP A 43 -26.65 -11.04 -13.81
CA TRP A 43 -27.54 -11.39 -12.70
C TRP A 43 -27.43 -12.87 -12.31
N ALA A 44 -27.40 -13.80 -13.27
CA ALA A 44 -27.27 -15.23 -12.99
C ALA A 44 -25.93 -15.59 -12.34
N VAL A 45 -24.83 -14.92 -12.72
CA VAL A 45 -23.54 -15.04 -12.03
C VAL A 45 -23.63 -14.49 -10.61
N GLU A 46 -24.19 -13.29 -10.44
CA GLU A 46 -24.33 -12.65 -9.12
C GLU A 46 -25.20 -13.45 -8.13
N LYS A 47 -26.21 -14.16 -8.63
CA LYS A 47 -27.03 -15.05 -7.80
C LYS A 47 -26.44 -16.45 -7.65
N GLY A 48 -25.30 -16.73 -8.28
CA GLY A 48 -24.64 -18.04 -8.24
C GLY A 48 -25.40 -19.13 -8.99
N GLU A 49 -26.36 -18.75 -9.84
CA GLU A 49 -27.13 -19.68 -10.69
C GLU A 49 -26.32 -20.13 -11.91
N ARG A 50 -25.34 -19.31 -12.32
CA ARG A 50 -24.40 -19.61 -13.40
C ARG A 50 -22.97 -19.53 -12.86
N PRO A 51 -22.13 -20.57 -13.07
CA PRO A 51 -20.73 -20.52 -12.67
C PRO A 51 -19.97 -19.47 -13.49
N LEU A 52 -19.08 -18.73 -12.84
CA LEU A 52 -18.14 -17.81 -13.48
C LEU A 52 -16.92 -18.60 -13.97
N ARG A 53 -16.70 -18.63 -15.28
CA ARG A 53 -15.56 -19.37 -15.85
C ARG A 53 -14.26 -18.58 -15.61
N LEU A 54 -13.13 -19.27 -15.45
CA LEU A 54 -11.85 -18.60 -15.17
C LEU A 54 -11.45 -17.55 -16.22
N ALA A 55 -11.69 -17.83 -17.51
CA ALA A 55 -11.43 -16.86 -18.59
C ALA A 55 -12.31 -15.60 -18.44
N GLU A 56 -13.58 -15.76 -18.07
CA GLU A 56 -14.49 -14.65 -17.79
C GLU A 56 -14.03 -13.89 -16.53
N ALA A 57 -13.63 -14.62 -15.49
CA ALA A 57 -13.16 -14.04 -14.24
C ALA A 57 -11.93 -13.15 -14.46
N GLN A 58 -10.96 -13.56 -15.28
CA GLN A 58 -9.77 -12.75 -15.54
C GLN A 58 -10.12 -11.38 -16.15
N VAL A 59 -11.07 -11.35 -17.08
CA VAL A 59 -11.50 -10.11 -17.73
C VAL A 59 -12.38 -9.28 -16.79
N LEU A 60 -13.33 -9.93 -16.12
CA LEU A 60 -14.19 -9.27 -15.14
C LEU A 60 -13.38 -8.66 -13.99
N ALA A 61 -12.32 -9.32 -13.53
CA ALA A 61 -11.45 -8.81 -12.47
C ALA A 61 -10.80 -7.48 -12.88
N LYS A 62 -10.31 -7.37 -14.11
CA LYS A 62 -9.77 -6.11 -14.65
C LYS A 62 -10.83 -5.02 -14.70
N LEU A 63 -12.02 -5.36 -15.20
CA LEU A 63 -13.14 -4.42 -15.28
C LEU A 63 -13.54 -3.88 -13.90
N LEU A 64 -13.59 -4.77 -12.91
CA LEU A 64 -13.91 -4.45 -11.52
C LEU A 64 -12.71 -3.95 -10.70
N ARG A 65 -11.57 -3.65 -11.35
CA ARG A 65 -10.34 -3.14 -10.73
C ARG A 65 -9.87 -3.97 -9.53
N THR A 66 -9.89 -5.28 -9.70
CA THR A 66 -9.61 -6.25 -8.63
C THR A 66 -8.83 -7.47 -9.16
N GLY A 67 -8.45 -8.38 -8.27
CA GLY A 67 -7.83 -9.66 -8.61
C GLY A 67 -8.84 -10.81 -8.63
N THR A 68 -8.61 -11.84 -9.43
CA THR A 68 -9.49 -13.03 -9.51
C THR A 68 -9.66 -13.75 -8.16
N GLY A 69 -8.66 -13.68 -7.28
CA GLY A 69 -8.73 -14.21 -5.91
C GLY A 69 -9.85 -13.59 -5.06
N GLN A 70 -10.26 -12.34 -5.36
CA GLN A 70 -11.37 -11.69 -4.64
C GLN A 70 -12.72 -12.35 -4.91
N PHE A 71 -12.90 -13.03 -6.05
CA PHE A 71 -14.16 -13.73 -6.33
C PHE A 71 -14.35 -14.95 -5.43
N VAL A 72 -13.27 -15.63 -5.05
CA VAL A 72 -13.33 -16.85 -4.24
C VAL A 72 -13.09 -16.59 -2.74
N THR A 73 -12.85 -15.33 -2.36
CA THR A 73 -12.64 -14.96 -0.96
C THR A 73 -13.94 -15.20 -0.18
N PRO A 74 -13.93 -15.95 0.94
CA PRO A 74 -15.13 -16.14 1.75
C PRO A 74 -15.76 -14.77 2.11
N PRO A 75 -17.07 -14.57 1.96
CA PRO A 75 -17.72 -13.27 2.19
C PRO A 75 -17.39 -12.64 3.55
N GLU A 76 -17.19 -13.46 4.58
CA GLU A 76 -16.76 -13.06 5.92
C GLU A 76 -15.33 -12.49 5.96
N ALA A 77 -14.43 -12.98 5.10
CA ALA A 77 -13.03 -12.56 5.04
C ALA A 77 -12.81 -11.32 4.16
N VAL A 78 -13.76 -11.00 3.28
CA VAL A 78 -13.67 -9.89 2.32
C VAL A 78 -13.31 -8.55 2.97
N LYS A 79 -13.90 -8.23 4.13
CA LYS A 79 -13.61 -6.96 4.82
C LYS A 79 -12.15 -6.90 5.27
N VAL A 80 -11.65 -7.99 5.83
CA VAL A 80 -10.25 -8.11 6.29
C VAL A 80 -9.31 -8.01 5.09
N VAL A 81 -9.61 -8.74 4.02
CA VAL A 81 -8.76 -8.76 2.82
C VAL A 81 -8.68 -7.38 2.17
N ASN A 82 -9.79 -6.65 2.03
CA ASN A 82 -9.74 -5.27 1.50
C ASN A 82 -8.94 -4.34 2.43
N ALA A 83 -9.15 -4.45 3.75
CA ALA A 83 -8.40 -3.64 4.72
C ALA A 83 -6.88 -3.89 4.64
N VAL A 84 -6.48 -5.15 4.43
CA VAL A 84 -5.06 -5.52 4.22
C VAL A 84 -4.51 -4.90 2.93
N PHE A 85 -5.23 -4.95 1.82
CA PHE A 85 -4.80 -4.31 0.57
C PHE A 85 -4.73 -2.78 0.69
N ASP A 86 -5.69 -2.15 1.38
CA ASP A 86 -5.65 -0.72 1.65
C ASP A 86 -4.46 -0.35 2.52
N ALA A 87 -4.20 -1.12 3.58
CA ALA A 87 -3.02 -0.96 4.43
C ALA A 87 -1.72 -1.10 3.63
N GLU A 88 -1.59 -2.14 2.79
CA GLU A 88 -0.43 -2.36 1.92
C GLU A 88 -0.17 -1.15 1.01
N ARG A 89 -1.23 -0.65 0.36
CA ARG A 89 -1.15 0.52 -0.52
C ARG A 89 -0.68 1.77 0.24
N LEU A 90 -1.25 2.01 1.42
CA LEU A 90 -0.88 3.15 2.26
C LEU A 90 0.56 3.04 2.77
N CYS A 91 0.99 1.85 3.20
CA CYS A 91 2.37 1.59 3.60
C CYS A 91 3.35 1.86 2.45
N LYS A 92 3.07 1.36 1.24
CA LYS A 92 3.89 1.63 0.05
C LYS A 92 4.00 3.13 -0.25
N LYS A 93 2.89 3.86 -0.16
CA LYS A 93 2.89 5.32 -0.35
C LYS A 93 3.74 6.04 0.71
N ALA A 94 3.60 5.64 1.98
CA ALA A 94 4.37 6.22 3.07
C ALA A 94 5.88 5.93 2.92
N LEU A 95 6.25 4.69 2.58
CA LEU A 95 7.63 4.30 2.29
C LEU A 95 8.25 5.14 1.17
N GLY A 96 7.51 5.35 0.07
CA GLY A 96 7.98 6.20 -1.03
C GLY A 96 8.22 7.66 -0.59
N ALA A 97 7.31 8.22 0.21
CA ALA A 97 7.47 9.58 0.73
C ALA A 97 8.65 9.71 1.71
N ILE A 98 8.87 8.71 2.56
CA ILE A 98 10.01 8.68 3.49
C ILE A 98 11.33 8.56 2.72
N SER A 99 11.41 7.66 1.74
CA SER A 99 12.61 7.48 0.90
C SER A 99 12.98 8.78 0.17
N GLY A 100 12.01 9.39 -0.51
CA GLY A 100 12.24 10.66 -1.22
C GLY A 100 12.66 11.79 -0.26
N GLY A 101 12.01 11.90 0.91
CA GLY A 101 12.41 12.88 1.92
C GLY A 101 13.82 12.66 2.47
N LEU A 102 14.26 11.41 2.60
CA LEU A 102 15.62 11.07 3.04
C LEU A 102 16.66 11.42 1.97
N GLU A 103 16.35 11.17 0.70
CA GLU A 103 17.20 11.57 -0.44
C GLU A 103 17.38 13.10 -0.49
N ASP A 104 16.28 13.85 -0.37
CA ASP A 104 16.31 15.32 -0.33
C ASP A 104 17.13 15.85 0.87
N ALA A 105 16.96 15.24 2.05
CA ALA A 105 17.71 15.63 3.25
C ALA A 105 19.21 15.34 3.11
N ASN A 106 19.58 14.20 2.52
CA ASN A 106 20.97 13.87 2.23
C ASN A 106 21.58 14.84 1.22
N ALA A 107 20.86 15.20 0.15
CA ALA A 107 21.31 16.18 -0.82
C ALA A 107 21.54 17.56 -0.16
N ALA A 108 20.61 18.02 0.68
CA ALA A 108 20.76 19.27 1.42
C ALA A 108 21.96 19.24 2.38
N HIS A 109 22.18 18.12 3.08
CA HIS A 109 23.34 17.93 3.94
C HIS A 109 24.66 17.98 3.15
N MET A 110 24.72 17.32 1.99
CA MET A 110 25.90 17.36 1.12
C MET A 110 26.21 18.77 0.63
N ILE A 111 25.19 19.53 0.24
CA ILE A 111 25.36 20.94 -0.18
C ILE A 111 25.93 21.76 0.98
N ALA A 112 25.28 21.73 2.15
CA ALA A 112 25.74 22.48 3.31
C ALA A 112 27.16 22.09 3.72
N ARG A 113 27.48 20.79 3.71
CA ARG A 113 28.81 20.28 4.05
C ARG A 113 29.86 20.73 3.04
N SER A 114 29.57 20.66 1.74
CA SER A 114 30.48 21.14 0.69
C SER A 114 30.77 22.62 0.85
N THR A 115 29.73 23.45 1.06
CA THR A 115 29.91 24.89 1.25
C THR A 115 30.74 25.21 2.49
N LEU A 116 30.55 24.49 3.59
CA LEU A 116 31.38 24.66 4.79
C LEU A 116 32.84 24.28 4.52
N MET A 117 33.09 23.18 3.81
CA MET A 117 34.44 22.77 3.42
C MET A 117 35.12 23.83 2.55
N ASP A 118 34.41 24.36 1.54
CA ASP A 118 34.93 25.41 0.66
C ASP A 118 35.28 26.68 1.47
N MET A 119 34.42 27.09 2.41
CA MET A 119 34.65 28.23 3.30
C MET A 119 35.85 28.04 4.22
N GLU A 120 36.04 26.83 4.77
CA GLU A 120 37.21 26.49 5.60
C GLU A 120 38.51 26.54 4.80
N GLU A 121 38.50 26.02 3.55
CA GLU A 121 39.66 26.08 2.64
C GLU A 121 40.03 27.52 2.26
N GLU A 122 39.03 28.39 2.08
CA GLU A 122 39.21 29.82 1.81
C GLU A 122 39.62 30.62 3.06
N GLY A 123 39.65 30.00 4.25
CA GLY A 123 39.99 30.65 5.51
C GLY A 123 38.93 31.62 6.01
N VAL A 124 37.67 31.41 5.64
CA VAL A 124 36.53 32.23 6.09
C VAL A 124 36.27 32.01 7.58
N ASP A 125 36.10 33.11 8.32
CA ASP A 125 35.69 33.06 9.73
C ASP A 125 34.20 32.67 9.84
N LEU A 126 33.95 31.42 10.24
CA LEU A 126 32.61 30.86 10.38
C LEU A 126 31.79 31.53 11.51
N ASP A 127 32.42 32.13 12.52
CA ASP A 127 31.70 32.88 13.54
C ASP A 127 31.12 34.18 12.96
N ALA A 128 31.83 34.84 12.04
CA ALA A 128 31.32 35.99 11.31
C ALA A 128 30.18 35.61 10.34
N VAL A 129 30.22 34.40 9.76
CA VAL A 129 29.13 33.86 8.93
C VAL A 129 27.87 33.62 9.77
N ARG A 130 28.01 33.10 11.00
CA ARG A 130 26.89 32.85 11.90
C ARG A 130 26.07 34.11 12.16
N ASP A 131 26.73 35.25 12.34
CA ASP A 131 26.09 36.53 12.66
C ASP A 131 25.31 37.13 11.48
N VAL A 132 25.60 36.70 10.24
CA VAL A 132 24.86 37.13 9.04
C VAL A 132 23.78 36.15 8.61
N VAL A 133 23.78 34.91 9.13
CA VAL A 133 22.71 33.94 8.85
C VAL A 133 21.43 34.38 9.58
N PRO A 134 20.30 34.59 8.87
CA PRO A 134 19.05 34.98 9.50
C PRO A 134 18.58 33.93 10.52
N SER A 135 18.25 34.36 11.73
CA SER A 135 17.81 33.48 12.83
C SER A 135 16.57 32.62 12.48
N ASN A 136 15.71 33.11 11.58
CA ASN A 136 14.56 32.35 11.09
C ASN A 136 14.96 31.17 10.18
N VAL A 137 16.12 31.21 9.53
CA VAL A 137 16.66 30.08 8.75
C VAL A 137 17.17 29.02 9.71
N VAL A 138 17.95 29.41 10.72
CA VAL A 138 18.47 28.52 11.77
C VAL A 138 17.33 27.81 12.49
N GLY A 139 16.33 28.57 12.98
CA GLY A 139 15.20 28.00 13.71
C GLY A 139 14.35 27.03 12.87
N ARG A 140 14.18 27.26 11.56
CA ARG A 140 13.49 26.31 10.68
C ARG A 140 14.27 25.01 10.50
N TYR A 141 15.59 25.10 10.42
CA TYR A 141 16.46 23.94 10.29
C TYR A 141 16.47 23.11 11.58
N GLU A 142 16.63 23.75 12.74
CA GLU A 142 16.56 23.09 14.05
C GLU A 142 15.21 22.40 14.26
N HIS A 143 14.10 23.08 13.94
CA HIS A 143 12.77 22.48 14.01
C HIS A 143 12.61 21.27 13.07
N ALA A 144 13.23 21.30 11.88
CA ALA A 144 13.22 20.14 10.99
C ALA A 144 14.01 18.96 11.58
N LEU A 145 15.18 19.21 12.16
CA LEU A 145 16.00 18.18 12.82
C LEU A 145 15.29 17.55 14.02
N ASP A 146 14.62 18.37 14.84
CA ASP A 146 13.88 17.88 16.01
C ASP A 146 12.72 16.97 15.60
N ARG A 147 12.01 17.32 14.51
CA ARG A 147 10.97 16.45 13.95
C ARG A 147 11.53 15.12 13.48
N ILE A 148 12.67 15.12 12.78
CA ILE A 148 13.32 13.89 12.33
C ILE A 148 13.69 13.01 13.53
N ARG A 149 14.30 13.59 14.58
CA ARG A 149 14.65 12.87 15.81
C ARG A 149 13.43 12.31 16.53
N HIS A 150 12.32 13.05 16.57
CA HIS A 150 11.09 12.59 17.19
C HIS A 150 10.52 11.33 16.51
N TYR A 151 10.62 11.22 15.18
CA TYR A 151 10.20 10.03 14.47
C TYR A 151 11.12 8.82 14.72
N ASP A 152 12.41 9.06 14.93
CA ASP A 152 13.42 8.03 15.22
C ASP A 152 13.31 7.49 16.67
N GLN A 153 12.98 8.34 17.65
CA GLN A 153 12.89 8.00 19.09
C GLN A 153 11.70 7.13 19.51
N GLY A 154 11.15 6.32 18.59
CA GLY A 154 10.25 5.23 18.93
C GLY A 154 8.90 5.24 18.22
N GLY A 155 8.53 6.35 17.55
CA GLY A 155 7.28 6.40 16.79
C GLY A 155 7.25 5.37 15.66
N ILE A 156 8.32 5.30 14.85
CA ILE A 156 8.43 4.34 13.75
C ILE A 156 8.61 2.91 14.29
N ALA A 157 9.51 2.70 15.26
CA ALA A 157 9.78 1.37 15.80
C ALA A 157 8.54 0.74 16.49
N THR A 158 7.78 1.54 17.26
CA THR A 158 6.54 1.08 17.91
C THR A 158 5.49 0.70 16.88
N PHE A 159 5.27 1.57 15.88
CA PHE A 159 4.36 1.28 14.78
C PHE A 159 4.73 -0.01 14.04
N LEU A 160 6.01 -0.22 13.71
CA LEU A 160 6.47 -1.42 13.02
C LEU A 160 6.22 -2.68 13.84
N ASN A 161 6.47 -2.63 15.16
CA ASN A 161 6.20 -3.74 16.06
C ASN A 161 4.70 -4.09 16.13
N GLU A 162 3.83 -3.09 16.29
CA GLU A 162 2.38 -3.29 16.31
C GLU A 162 1.88 -3.88 14.99
N ALA A 163 2.32 -3.32 13.85
CA ALA A 163 1.96 -3.81 12.53
C ALA A 163 2.42 -5.26 12.30
N GLN A 164 3.62 -5.62 12.77
CA GLN A 164 4.14 -6.98 12.68
C GLN A 164 3.33 -7.97 13.53
N GLN A 165 2.92 -7.58 14.74
CA GLN A 165 2.08 -8.41 15.61
C GLN A 165 0.69 -8.64 15.00
N ASP A 166 0.08 -7.62 14.42
CA ASP A 166 -1.22 -7.76 13.76
C ASP A 166 -1.13 -8.60 12.49
N PHE A 167 -0.06 -8.45 11.69
CA PHE A 167 0.20 -9.31 10.55
C PHE A 167 0.38 -10.78 10.96
N ALA A 168 1.15 -11.03 12.04
CA ALA A 168 1.35 -12.36 12.60
C ALA A 168 0.02 -13.04 12.99
N ARG A 169 -0.89 -12.29 13.63
CA ARG A 169 -2.24 -12.76 14.00
C ARG A 169 -3.08 -13.15 12.77
N ILE A 170 -3.02 -12.36 11.71
CA ILE A 170 -3.80 -12.60 10.47
C ILE A 170 -3.31 -13.85 9.74
N HIS A 171 -2.00 -14.07 9.69
CA HIS A 171 -1.41 -15.16 8.91
C HIS A 171 -1.18 -16.45 9.72
N GLY A 172 -1.49 -16.46 11.02
CA GLY A 172 -1.07 -17.54 11.92
C GLY A 172 0.45 -17.71 11.92
N TRP A 173 1.18 -16.63 11.62
CA TRP A 173 2.62 -16.64 11.51
C TRP A 173 3.21 -16.49 12.91
N ASP A 174 3.57 -17.62 13.50
CA ASP A 174 4.52 -17.70 14.59
C ASP A 174 5.89 -17.26 14.01
N GLY A 175 6.35 -16.07 14.39
CA GLY A 175 7.59 -15.46 13.91
C GLY A 175 8.88 -16.20 14.28
N ASN A 176 8.82 -17.46 14.70
CA ASN A 176 9.94 -18.23 15.22
C ASN A 176 10.54 -19.27 14.25
N ARG A 177 10.15 -19.28 12.96
CA ARG A 177 10.64 -20.28 11.98
C ARG A 177 12.05 -20.05 11.42
N ASN A 178 12.74 -18.96 11.76
CA ASN A 178 14.07 -18.66 11.21
C ASN A 178 15.22 -18.77 12.23
N GLN A 179 15.03 -19.38 13.40
CA GLN A 179 16.11 -19.65 14.36
C GLN A 179 16.40 -21.14 14.63
N SER A 180 15.57 -22.07 14.13
CA SER A 180 15.79 -23.51 14.32
C SER A 180 16.67 -24.17 13.25
N ASP A 181 16.85 -23.55 12.09
CA ASP A 181 17.45 -24.21 10.92
C ASP A 181 18.94 -23.86 10.73
N GLU A 182 19.51 -22.97 11.56
CA GLU A 182 20.94 -22.62 11.56
C GLU A 182 21.75 -23.33 12.67
N GLN A 183 21.15 -24.25 13.44
CA GLN A 183 21.85 -25.06 14.44
C GLN A 183 22.06 -26.53 14.03
N GLU A 184 21.67 -26.91 12.82
CA GLU A 184 21.99 -28.23 12.24
C GLU A 184 22.64 -28.08 10.86
N ASN A 185 23.93 -27.69 10.84
CA ASN A 185 24.93 -28.15 9.86
C ASN A 185 26.36 -27.78 10.28
#